data_AF-A0A183PVV0-F1
#
_entry.id   AF-A0A183PVV0-F1
#
_cell.length_a   1.000
_cell.length_b   1.000
_cell.length_c   1.000
_cell.angle_alpha   90.00
_cell.angle_beta   90.00
_cell.angle_gamma   90.00
#
_symmetry.space_group_name_H-M   'P 1'
#
loop_
_entity.id
_entity.type
_entity.pdbx_description
1 polymer ?
#
loop_
_entity_poly.entity_id
_entity_poly.type
_entity_poly.pdbx_seq_one_letter_code
_entity_poly.pdbx_strand_id
1 'polypeptide(L)'
;QAQTDVTVVAFLIFPAHTNSFNVDSFRAQAIVKQLRETVNSIQSEMGHRLFEVCLRGLIPQGSDILTQGDVFRLKRCIYATQRNNLPPICTHNVVQDNIDLVLCNLRRCQLFNDRHDRVKVIFHPEFLSSTNPLLPMDYEEFVRGCHLGVFPSYYEPWGYTPAECTVMGIPSVTTNLSGFGCFIEEHVEDPKSYGIYIVDRRFQSCEDSVQQLTKYLVEFCQYSRRQRIVLRNRTERLSELLDWKNLSCYYQRARLMALKRFSPELFTSNNNDDTLSTHSFHLSRPYSAPVSPSLSGQSTPLRSAGANSSNRSSPTSHLDDDEVDDDTERLELGLGAVEINDPVPG
;
A
#
# COMPACT_ATOMS: atom_id res chain seq x y z
N GLN A 1 15.58 -10.18 -21.28
CA GLN A 1 14.20 -10.29 -20.77
C GLN A 1 14.21 -11.18 -19.54
N ALA A 2 13.84 -10.66 -18.37
CA ALA A 2 13.72 -11.49 -17.17
C ALA A 2 12.50 -12.42 -17.34
N GLN A 3 12.73 -13.72 -17.43
CA GLN A 3 11.69 -14.75 -17.50
C GLN A 3 11.12 -14.90 -16.07
N THR A 4 10.09 -14.12 -15.74
CA THR A 4 9.44 -14.20 -14.43
C THR A 4 8.03 -14.80 -14.56
N ASP A 5 7.66 -15.63 -13.59
CA ASP A 5 6.31 -16.17 -13.47
C ASP A 5 5.33 -15.17 -12.82
N VAL A 6 5.77 -13.94 -12.57
CA VAL A 6 4.96 -12.87 -11.98
C VAL A 6 4.07 -12.22 -13.05
N THR A 7 2.80 -12.01 -12.72
CA THR A 7 1.85 -11.28 -13.57
C THR A 7 1.48 -10.00 -12.87
N VAL A 8 1.56 -8.87 -13.57
CA VAL A 8 1.12 -7.56 -13.06
C VAL A 8 -0.19 -7.21 -13.74
N VAL A 9 -1.16 -6.70 -12.98
CA VAL A 9 -2.38 -6.08 -13.52
C VAL A 9 -2.36 -4.61 -13.12
N ALA A 10 -2.09 -3.75 -14.08
CA ALA A 10 -2.05 -2.30 -13.90
C ALA A 10 -3.43 -1.71 -14.12
N PHE A 11 -3.97 -1.07 -13.09
CA PHE A 11 -5.21 -0.32 -13.16
C PHE A 11 -4.92 1.15 -13.43
N LEU A 12 -5.66 1.75 -14.35
CA LEU A 12 -5.66 3.19 -14.59
C LEU A 12 -7.05 3.72 -14.20
N ILE A 13 -7.15 4.46 -13.10
CA ILE A 13 -8.41 5.01 -12.60
C ILE A 13 -8.43 6.51 -12.91
N PHE A 14 -8.88 6.88 -14.10
CA PHE A 14 -8.94 8.29 -14.53
C PHE A 14 -10.33 8.58 -15.13
N PRO A 15 -11.19 9.33 -14.43
CA PRO A 15 -12.51 9.68 -14.95
C PRO A 15 -12.41 10.28 -16.36
N ALA A 16 -13.16 9.72 -17.30
CA ALA A 16 -13.24 10.20 -18.67
C ALA A 16 -14.70 10.20 -19.15
N HIS A 17 -14.97 10.88 -20.27
CA HIS A 17 -16.32 10.93 -20.83
C HIS A 17 -16.67 9.58 -21.48
N THR A 18 -17.71 8.90 -20.96
CA THR A 18 -18.07 7.54 -21.34
C THR A 18 -19.56 7.39 -21.61
N ASN A 19 -19.90 6.40 -22.44
CA ASN A 19 -21.27 5.95 -22.70
C ASN A 19 -21.45 4.54 -22.13
N SER A 20 -21.80 4.44 -20.85
CA SER A 20 -22.07 3.17 -20.14
C SER A 20 -20.89 2.18 -20.13
N PHE A 21 -21.08 1.05 -19.45
CA PHE A 21 -20.13 -0.06 -19.41
C PHE A 21 -20.01 -0.74 -20.78
N ASN A 22 -18.85 -1.32 -21.07
CA ASN A 22 -18.75 -2.19 -22.22
C ASN A 22 -19.57 -3.49 -21.97
N VAL A 23 -20.19 -4.00 -23.02
CA VAL A 23 -21.06 -5.18 -22.92
C VAL A 23 -20.25 -6.41 -22.49
N ASP A 24 -18.99 -6.50 -22.95
CA ASP A 24 -18.11 -7.63 -22.67
C ASP A 24 -17.74 -7.73 -21.18
N SER A 25 -17.41 -6.63 -20.49
CA SER A 25 -17.08 -6.69 -19.06
C SER A 25 -18.31 -7.02 -18.24
N PHE A 26 -19.47 -6.42 -18.55
CA PHE A 26 -20.70 -6.69 -17.83
C PHE A 26 -21.14 -8.16 -17.98
N ARG A 27 -21.11 -8.66 -19.21
CA ARG A 27 -21.40 -10.08 -19.51
C ARG A 27 -20.41 -11.02 -18.81
N ALA A 28 -19.12 -10.70 -18.81
CA ALA A 28 -18.11 -11.52 -18.15
C ALA A 28 -18.35 -11.62 -16.64
N GLN A 29 -18.68 -10.51 -15.98
CA GLN A 29 -19.01 -10.51 -14.54
C GLN A 29 -20.24 -11.36 -14.24
N ALA A 30 -21.30 -11.27 -15.06
CA ALA A 30 -22.49 -12.09 -14.89
C ALA A 30 -22.19 -13.59 -15.01
N ILE A 31 -21.38 -14.00 -16.00
CA ILE A 31 -20.96 -15.39 -16.19
C ILE A 31 -20.14 -15.89 -14.99
N VAL A 32 -19.18 -15.10 -14.51
CA VAL A 32 -18.36 -15.45 -13.33
C VAL A 32 -19.21 -15.58 -12.08
N LYS A 33 -20.16 -14.66 -11.88
CA LYS A 33 -21.12 -14.72 -10.76
C LYS A 33 -21.96 -16.00 -10.81
N GLN A 34 -22.52 -16.33 -11.97
CA GLN A 34 -23.31 -17.55 -12.16
C GLN A 34 -22.49 -18.82 -11.89
N LEU A 35 -21.24 -18.87 -12.37
CA LEU A 35 -20.34 -19.99 -12.09
C LEU A 35 -20.07 -20.12 -10.58
N ARG A 36 -19.80 -19.00 -9.89
CA ARG A 36 -19.57 -18.98 -8.44
C ARG A 36 -20.79 -19.48 -7.66
N GLU A 37 -21.97 -18.98 -7.98
CA GLU A 37 -23.23 -19.42 -7.35
C GLU A 37 -23.48 -20.92 -7.58
N THR A 38 -23.23 -21.41 -8.79
CA THR A 38 -23.36 -22.84 -9.13
C THR A 38 -22.38 -23.68 -8.32
N VAL A 39 -21.11 -23.27 -8.22
CA VAL A 39 -20.09 -23.98 -7.43
C VAL A 39 -20.45 -24.00 -5.95
N ASN A 40 -20.90 -22.88 -5.38
CA ASN A 40 -21.30 -22.81 -3.96
C ASN A 40 -22.48 -23.75 -3.66
N SER A 41 -23.48 -23.80 -4.55
CA SER A 41 -24.60 -24.75 -4.43
C SER A 41 -24.12 -26.20 -4.48
N ILE A 42 -23.27 -26.56 -5.45
CA ILE A 42 -22.70 -27.93 -5.54
C ILE A 42 -21.92 -28.26 -4.27
N GLN A 43 -21.08 -27.34 -3.78
CA GLN A 43 -20.29 -27.54 -2.57
C GLN A 43 -21.16 -27.84 -1.35
N SER A 44 -22.28 -27.14 -1.18
CA SER A 44 -23.23 -27.40 -0.09
C SER A 44 -23.86 -28.79 -0.21
N GLU A 45 -24.28 -29.18 -1.41
CA GLU A 45 -24.87 -30.51 -1.68
C GLU A 45 -23.84 -31.64 -1.52
N MET A 46 -22.59 -31.41 -1.92
CA MET A 46 -21.46 -32.31 -1.72
C MET A 46 -21.22 -32.55 -0.22
N GLY A 47 -21.20 -31.47 0.58
CA GLY A 47 -21.03 -31.55 2.03
C GLY A 47 -22.11 -32.39 2.72
N HIS A 48 -23.37 -32.22 2.32
CA HIS A 48 -24.48 -33.02 2.84
C HIS A 48 -24.34 -34.51 2.48
N ARG A 49 -24.03 -34.83 1.22
CA ARG A 49 -23.83 -36.22 0.78
C ARG A 49 -22.66 -36.89 1.47
N LEU A 50 -21.54 -36.17 1.62
CA LEU A 50 -20.37 -36.63 2.35
C LEU A 50 -20.76 -37.01 3.79
N PHE A 51 -21.48 -36.13 4.49
CA PHE A 51 -21.94 -36.37 5.85
C PHE A 51 -22.83 -37.62 5.94
N GLU A 52 -23.83 -37.74 5.07
CA GLU A 52 -24.76 -38.89 5.02
C GLU A 52 -24.07 -40.23 4.81
N VAL A 53 -23.10 -40.29 3.89
CA VAL A 53 -22.37 -41.54 3.60
C VAL A 53 -21.50 -41.95 4.79
N CYS A 54 -20.79 -40.99 5.40
CA CYS A 54 -19.99 -41.23 6.59
C CYS A 54 -20.85 -41.66 7.80
N LEU A 55 -22.06 -41.10 7.96
CA LEU A 55 -23.00 -41.47 9.02
C LEU A 55 -23.44 -42.93 8.93
N ARG A 56 -23.45 -43.48 7.72
CA ARG A 56 -23.74 -44.90 7.45
C ARG A 56 -22.53 -45.81 7.69
N GLY A 57 -21.40 -45.27 8.13
CA GLY A 57 -20.15 -46.02 8.33
C GLY A 57 -19.44 -46.39 7.04
N LEU A 58 -19.77 -45.76 5.92
CA LEU A 58 -19.15 -46.00 4.62
C LEU A 58 -18.13 -44.89 4.29
N ILE A 59 -17.06 -45.26 3.58
CA ILE A 59 -16.10 -44.27 3.04
C ILE A 59 -16.63 -43.79 1.68
N PRO A 60 -16.94 -42.49 1.52
CA PRO A 60 -17.52 -41.97 0.29
C PRO A 60 -16.54 -42.01 -0.88
N GLN A 61 -17.06 -42.37 -2.05
CA GLN A 61 -16.36 -42.35 -3.33
C GLN A 61 -16.67 -41.06 -4.10
N GLY A 62 -15.86 -40.75 -5.12
CA GLY A 62 -16.04 -39.54 -5.93
C GLY A 62 -17.43 -39.41 -6.56
N SER A 63 -18.05 -40.51 -6.98
CA SER A 63 -19.42 -40.54 -7.53
C SER A 63 -20.51 -40.29 -6.50
N ASP A 64 -20.25 -40.58 -5.22
CA ASP A 64 -21.19 -40.37 -4.12
C ASP A 64 -21.28 -38.89 -3.76
N ILE A 65 -20.16 -38.18 -3.92
CA ILE A 65 -20.03 -36.77 -3.57
C ILE A 65 -20.33 -35.88 -4.79
N LEU A 66 -19.81 -36.19 -5.97
CA LEU A 66 -20.02 -35.40 -7.19
C LEU A 66 -20.84 -36.19 -8.22
N THR A 67 -22.11 -35.82 -8.38
CA THR A 67 -23.02 -36.53 -9.29
C THR A 67 -22.81 -36.12 -10.74
N GLN A 68 -23.33 -36.92 -11.67
CA GLN A 68 -23.38 -36.55 -13.09
C GLN A 68 -24.21 -35.29 -13.34
N GLY A 69 -25.24 -35.03 -12.52
CA GLY A 69 -25.99 -33.78 -12.57
C GLY A 69 -25.10 -32.57 -12.27
N ASP A 70 -24.30 -32.65 -11.21
CA ASP A 70 -23.33 -31.60 -10.84
C ASP A 70 -22.32 -31.33 -11.95
N VAL A 71 -21.76 -32.41 -12.52
CA VAL A 71 -20.81 -32.33 -13.63
C VAL A 71 -21.45 -31.64 -14.85
N PHE A 72 -22.71 -31.93 -15.17
CA PHE A 72 -23.42 -31.25 -16.25
C PHE A 72 -23.60 -29.76 -15.98
N ARG A 73 -24.02 -29.38 -14.76
CA ARG A 73 -24.15 -27.96 -14.35
C ARG A 73 -22.81 -27.23 -14.49
N LEU A 74 -21.71 -27.83 -14.01
CA LEU A 74 -20.37 -27.28 -14.13
C LEU A 74 -19.94 -27.13 -15.58
N LYS A 75 -20.11 -28.17 -16.42
CA LYS A 75 -19.79 -28.11 -17.85
C LYS A 75 -20.53 -26.99 -18.56
N ARG A 76 -21.81 -26.78 -18.24
CA ARG A 76 -22.60 -25.67 -18.80
C ARG A 76 -22.01 -24.30 -18.45
N CYS A 77 -21.64 -24.09 -17.19
CA CYS A 77 -21.01 -22.84 -16.76
C CYS A 77 -19.61 -22.66 -17.37
N ILE A 78 -18.79 -23.70 -17.44
CA ILE A 78 -17.46 -23.66 -18.08
C ILE A 78 -17.58 -23.34 -19.57
N TYR A 79 -18.56 -23.91 -20.27
CA TYR A 79 -18.79 -23.59 -21.67
C TYR A 79 -19.14 -22.10 -21.86
N ALA A 80 -19.93 -21.51 -20.93
CA ALA A 80 -20.28 -20.10 -20.98
C ALA A 80 -19.09 -19.15 -20.75
N THR A 81 -18.02 -19.59 -20.07
CA THR A 81 -16.81 -18.76 -19.86
C THR A 81 -15.89 -18.70 -21.07
N GLN A 82 -16.11 -19.55 -22.07
CA GLN A 82 -15.29 -19.55 -23.28
C GLN A 82 -15.48 -18.24 -24.07
N ARG A 83 -14.37 -17.68 -24.52
CA ARG A 83 -14.33 -16.43 -25.31
C ARG A 83 -13.29 -16.55 -26.42
N ASN A 84 -13.57 -15.88 -27.53
CA ASN A 84 -12.67 -15.81 -28.69
C ASN A 84 -11.86 -14.50 -28.74
N ASN A 85 -12.31 -13.48 -28.00
CA ASN A 85 -11.67 -12.17 -27.97
C ASN A 85 -10.72 -12.06 -26.76
N LEU A 86 -9.74 -11.17 -26.86
CA LEU A 86 -8.85 -10.80 -25.76
C LEU A 86 -9.62 -10.08 -24.64
N PRO A 87 -9.14 -10.12 -23.38
CA PRO A 87 -9.69 -9.29 -22.32
C PRO A 87 -9.62 -7.80 -22.70
N PRO A 88 -10.73 -7.05 -22.59
CA PRO A 88 -10.73 -5.64 -22.97
C PRO A 88 -9.77 -4.84 -22.07
N ILE A 89 -9.10 -3.85 -22.66
CA ILE A 89 -8.20 -2.93 -21.95
C ILE A 89 -8.95 -1.80 -21.24
N CYS A 90 -10.25 -1.64 -21.51
CA CYS A 90 -11.12 -0.61 -20.92
C CYS A 90 -12.42 -1.24 -20.43
N THR A 91 -12.95 -0.77 -19.31
CA THR A 91 -14.22 -1.26 -18.75
C THR A 91 -15.46 -0.56 -19.31
N HIS A 92 -15.30 0.60 -19.94
CA HIS A 92 -16.38 1.45 -20.44
C HIS A 92 -16.27 1.71 -21.94
N ASN A 93 -17.36 2.19 -22.56
CA ASN A 93 -17.28 2.74 -23.92
C ASN A 93 -16.88 4.22 -23.83
N VAL A 94 -15.59 4.52 -23.99
CA VAL A 94 -15.08 5.90 -23.99
C VAL A 94 -15.58 6.64 -25.24
N VAL A 95 -16.09 7.85 -25.05
CA VAL A 95 -16.53 8.71 -26.16
C VAL A 95 -15.32 9.20 -26.92
N GLN A 96 -15.34 9.07 -28.25
CA GLN A 96 -14.21 9.40 -29.13
C GLN A 96 -12.91 8.69 -28.69
N ASP A 97 -13.02 7.39 -28.41
CA ASP A 97 -11.91 6.49 -28.04
C ASP A 97 -10.65 6.61 -28.94
N ASN A 98 -10.82 6.97 -30.22
CA ASN A 98 -9.71 7.15 -31.16
C ASN A 98 -8.80 8.36 -30.86
N ILE A 99 -9.21 9.28 -29.99
CA ILE A 99 -8.41 10.43 -29.55
C ILE A 99 -8.20 10.45 -28.02
N ASP A 100 -8.74 9.47 -27.29
CA ASP A 100 -8.49 9.33 -25.86
C ASP A 100 -7.00 9.03 -25.62
N LEU A 101 -6.35 9.85 -24.79
CA LEU A 101 -4.90 9.80 -24.62
C LEU A 101 -4.44 8.50 -23.95
N VAL A 102 -5.23 7.91 -23.06
CA VAL A 102 -4.90 6.65 -22.38
C VAL A 102 -4.97 5.52 -23.39
N LEU A 103 -6.09 5.39 -24.10
CA LEU A 103 -6.33 4.31 -25.06
C LEU A 103 -5.39 4.41 -26.27
N CYS A 104 -5.10 5.61 -26.75
CA CYS A 104 -4.09 5.83 -27.80
C CYS A 104 -2.70 5.37 -27.37
N ASN A 105 -2.28 5.66 -26.13
CA ASN A 105 -0.97 5.23 -25.64
C ASN A 105 -0.91 3.73 -25.37
N LEU A 106 -1.97 3.11 -24.84
CA LEU A 106 -2.03 1.65 -24.68
C LEU A 106 -1.92 0.93 -26.03
N ARG A 107 -2.61 1.44 -27.07
CA ARG A 107 -2.49 0.94 -28.45
C ARG A 107 -1.09 1.13 -29.01
N ARG A 108 -0.50 2.32 -28.83
CA ARG A 108 0.86 2.64 -29.29
C ARG A 108 1.91 1.72 -28.67
N CYS A 109 1.74 1.39 -27.38
CA CYS A 109 2.60 0.46 -26.64
C CYS A 109 2.23 -1.02 -26.84
N GLN A 110 1.21 -1.31 -27.66
CA GLN A 110 0.72 -2.66 -27.97
C GLN A 110 0.32 -3.49 -26.75
N LEU A 111 -0.21 -2.84 -25.71
CA LEU A 111 -0.70 -3.51 -24.50
C LEU A 111 -2.16 -3.90 -24.70
N PHE A 112 -2.41 -5.10 -25.23
CA PHE A 112 -3.74 -5.60 -25.59
C PHE A 112 -4.27 -6.72 -24.70
N ASN A 113 -3.60 -6.99 -23.58
CA ASN A 113 -3.90 -8.11 -22.69
C ASN A 113 -3.80 -9.46 -23.40
N ASP A 114 -2.88 -9.61 -24.35
CA ASP A 114 -2.61 -10.88 -25.02
C ASP A 114 -2.21 -11.94 -23.99
N ARG A 115 -2.46 -13.23 -24.27
CA ARG A 115 -2.08 -14.33 -23.37
C ARG A 115 -0.62 -14.26 -22.93
N HIS A 116 0.27 -13.83 -23.82
CA HIS A 116 1.71 -13.78 -23.58
C HIS A 116 2.17 -12.56 -22.78
N ASP A 117 1.35 -11.50 -22.69
CA ASP A 117 1.71 -10.28 -21.95
C ASP A 117 1.85 -10.58 -20.45
N ARG A 118 3.00 -10.27 -19.84
CA ARG A 118 3.17 -10.42 -18.37
C ARG A 118 2.55 -9.28 -17.58
N VAL A 119 2.31 -8.15 -18.24
CA VAL A 119 1.62 -6.99 -17.67
C VAL A 119 0.29 -6.85 -18.40
N LYS A 120 -0.80 -6.91 -17.64
CA LYS A 120 -2.16 -6.62 -18.10
C LYS A 120 -2.52 -5.20 -17.72
N VAL A 121 -3.37 -4.57 -18.50
CA VAL A 121 -3.86 -3.21 -18.28
C VAL A 121 -5.38 -3.18 -18.22
N ILE A 122 -5.91 -2.42 -17.26
CA ILE A 122 -7.33 -2.16 -17.11
C ILE A 122 -7.52 -0.67 -16.90
N PHE A 123 -7.98 0.02 -17.94
CA PHE A 123 -8.45 1.39 -17.85
C PHE A 123 -9.89 1.39 -17.35
N HIS A 124 -10.10 2.01 -16.18
CA HIS A 124 -11.40 2.20 -15.58
C HIS A 124 -11.70 3.71 -15.52
N PRO A 125 -12.38 4.26 -16.54
CA PRO A 125 -12.62 5.70 -16.69
C PRO A 125 -13.77 6.26 -15.83
N GLU A 126 -13.92 5.79 -14.61
CA GLU A 126 -14.96 6.21 -13.67
C GLU A 126 -14.37 6.22 -12.25
N PHE A 127 -14.99 6.96 -11.33
CA PHE A 127 -14.65 6.82 -9.91
C PHE A 127 -15.10 5.45 -9.39
N LEU A 128 -14.29 4.88 -8.50
CA LEU A 128 -14.62 3.65 -7.80
C LEU A 128 -15.78 3.87 -6.83
N SER A 129 -16.70 2.93 -6.79
CA SER A 129 -17.84 2.93 -5.88
C SER A 129 -18.28 1.49 -5.62
N SER A 130 -18.65 1.21 -4.38
CA SER A 130 -19.32 -0.03 -3.95
C SER A 130 -20.58 -0.36 -4.75
N THR A 131 -21.22 0.62 -5.39
CA THR A 131 -22.39 0.42 -6.26
C THR A 131 -22.05 0.05 -7.71
N ASN A 132 -20.76 0.10 -8.10
CA ASN A 132 -20.34 -0.23 -9.47
C ASN A 132 -20.51 -1.74 -9.74
N PRO A 133 -21.19 -2.15 -10.83
CA PRO A 133 -21.45 -3.57 -11.10
C PRO A 133 -20.21 -4.36 -11.55
N LEU A 134 -19.13 -3.68 -11.96
CA LEU A 134 -17.89 -4.33 -12.43
C LEU A 134 -16.88 -4.51 -11.30
N LEU A 135 -16.71 -3.47 -10.47
CA LEU A 135 -15.80 -3.43 -9.33
C LEU A 135 -16.54 -2.87 -8.12
N PRO A 136 -17.33 -3.69 -7.40
CA PRO A 136 -18.17 -3.24 -6.30
C PRO A 136 -17.34 -3.02 -5.03
N MET A 137 -16.50 -1.99 -5.03
CA MET A 137 -15.66 -1.58 -3.91
C MET A 137 -15.42 -0.08 -3.94
N ASP A 138 -15.27 0.51 -2.76
CA ASP A 138 -14.90 1.92 -2.65
C ASP A 138 -13.40 2.13 -2.88
N TYR A 139 -12.99 3.37 -3.15
CA TYR A 139 -11.61 3.72 -3.46
C TYR A 139 -10.61 3.22 -2.39
N GLU A 140 -10.94 3.39 -1.11
CA GLU A 140 -10.09 2.94 -0.01
C GLU A 140 -9.89 1.42 0.02
N GLU A 141 -10.95 0.65 -0.24
CA GLU A 141 -10.88 -0.81 -0.29
C GLU A 141 -10.02 -1.28 -1.47
N PHE A 142 -10.18 -0.62 -2.62
CA PHE A 142 -9.38 -0.88 -3.80
C PHE A 142 -7.89 -0.62 -3.56
N VAL A 143 -7.55 0.53 -2.97
CA VAL A 143 -6.15 0.87 -2.67
C VAL A 143 -5.55 -0.16 -1.69
N ARG A 144 -6.27 -0.52 -0.62
CA ARG A 144 -5.80 -1.54 0.34
C ARG A 144 -5.63 -2.93 -0.28
N GLY A 145 -6.38 -3.24 -1.33
CA GLY A 145 -6.27 -4.48 -2.11
C GLY A 145 -5.13 -4.48 -3.13
N CYS A 146 -4.57 -3.31 -3.47
CA CYS A 146 -3.44 -3.18 -4.39
C CYS A 146 -2.10 -3.43 -3.69
N HIS A 147 -1.05 -3.62 -4.49
CA HIS A 147 0.31 -3.90 -3.99
C HIS A 147 1.22 -2.68 -4.01
N LEU A 148 1.03 -1.77 -4.99
CA LEU A 148 1.89 -0.63 -5.25
C LEU A 148 1.06 0.47 -5.92
N GLY A 149 1.13 1.69 -5.40
CA GLY A 149 0.65 2.89 -6.09
C GLY A 149 1.73 3.48 -7.00
N VAL A 150 1.39 3.96 -8.20
CA VAL A 150 2.38 4.49 -9.16
C VAL A 150 1.92 5.84 -9.67
N PHE A 151 2.53 6.91 -9.17
CA PHE A 151 2.13 8.31 -9.40
C PHE A 151 3.32 9.12 -9.97
N PRO A 152 3.74 8.87 -11.23
CA PRO A 152 4.92 9.48 -11.81
C PRO A 152 4.63 10.91 -12.30
N SER A 153 4.11 11.76 -11.41
CA SER A 153 3.61 13.10 -11.72
C SER A 153 4.70 14.04 -12.24
N TYR A 154 4.35 14.87 -13.21
CA TYR A 154 5.22 15.95 -13.69
C TYR A 154 4.91 17.29 -12.99
N TYR A 155 3.64 17.53 -12.68
CA TYR A 155 3.18 18.69 -11.93
C TYR A 155 2.18 18.23 -10.88
N GLU A 156 2.60 18.26 -9.62
CA GLU A 156 1.80 17.85 -8.48
C GLU A 156 2.21 18.68 -7.26
N PRO A 157 1.49 19.78 -6.95
CA PRO A 157 1.91 20.71 -5.90
C PRO A 157 2.09 20.08 -4.52
N TRP A 158 1.30 19.05 -4.23
CA TRP A 158 1.43 18.25 -3.00
C TRP A 158 1.54 16.77 -3.35
N GLY A 159 0.42 16.07 -3.46
CA GLY A 159 0.39 14.63 -3.73
C GLY A 159 -0.36 13.88 -2.66
N TYR A 160 -1.69 14.07 -2.65
CA TYR A 160 -2.56 13.41 -1.69
C TYR A 160 -2.64 11.91 -1.93
N THR A 161 -2.67 11.46 -3.19
CA THR A 161 -2.80 10.04 -3.53
C THR A 161 -1.62 9.18 -3.02
N PRO A 162 -0.34 9.55 -3.22
CA PRO A 162 0.76 8.80 -2.59
C PRO A 162 0.79 8.92 -1.05
N ALA A 163 0.37 10.05 -0.48
CA ALA A 163 0.25 10.22 0.96
C ALA A 163 -0.83 9.29 1.56
N GLU A 164 -2.00 9.21 0.94
CA GLU A 164 -3.09 8.31 1.31
C GLU A 164 -2.66 6.84 1.20
N CYS A 165 -1.92 6.47 0.13
CA CYS A 165 -1.34 5.13 0.00
C CYS A 165 -0.44 4.80 1.19
N THR A 166 0.41 5.75 1.61
CA THR A 166 1.32 5.58 2.75
C THR A 166 0.56 5.35 4.05
N VAL A 167 -0.49 6.14 4.31
CA VAL A 167 -1.38 5.97 5.47
C VAL A 167 -2.08 4.60 5.45
N MET A 168 -2.37 4.05 4.27
CA MET A 168 -2.95 2.71 4.12
C MET A 168 -1.92 1.57 4.12
N GLY A 169 -0.64 1.85 4.37
CA GLY A 169 0.45 0.87 4.34
C GLY A 169 0.69 0.28 2.95
N ILE A 170 0.45 1.08 1.90
CA ILE A 170 0.66 0.69 0.50
C ILE A 170 1.88 1.45 -0.03
N PRO A 171 2.98 0.73 -0.39
CA PRO A 171 4.13 1.32 -1.05
C PRO A 171 3.71 2.15 -2.26
N SER A 172 4.45 3.22 -2.56
CA SER A 172 4.13 4.09 -3.70
C SER A 172 5.37 4.57 -4.44
N VAL A 173 5.21 4.79 -5.74
CA VAL A 173 6.16 5.49 -6.58
C VAL A 173 5.68 6.92 -6.79
N THR A 174 6.53 7.91 -6.52
CA THR A 174 6.30 9.34 -6.74
C THR A 174 7.51 9.95 -7.46
N THR A 175 7.61 11.28 -7.54
CA THR A 175 8.68 11.98 -8.25
C THR A 175 9.25 13.12 -7.41
N ASN A 176 10.49 13.52 -7.67
CA ASN A 176 11.11 14.71 -7.09
C ASN A 176 10.60 16.05 -7.67
N LEU A 177 9.48 16.01 -8.40
CA LEU A 177 8.67 17.18 -8.80
C LEU A 177 7.35 17.25 -8.03
N SER A 178 6.97 16.19 -7.32
CA SER A 178 5.79 16.12 -6.46
C SER A 178 6.11 16.69 -5.09
N GLY A 179 5.23 17.49 -4.51
CA GLY A 179 5.42 18.05 -3.15
C GLY A 179 5.63 16.98 -2.08
N PHE A 180 4.90 15.87 -2.17
CA PHE A 180 5.03 14.70 -1.31
C PHE A 180 6.40 14.04 -1.50
N GLY A 181 6.84 13.85 -2.74
CA GLY A 181 8.17 13.30 -3.04
C GLY A 181 9.29 14.14 -2.44
N CYS A 182 9.26 15.45 -2.67
CA CYS A 182 10.22 16.40 -2.07
C CYS A 182 10.18 16.37 -0.54
N PHE A 183 8.99 16.32 0.06
CA PHE A 183 8.82 16.27 1.52
C PHE A 183 9.46 15.00 2.10
N ILE A 184 9.17 13.83 1.52
CA ILE A 184 9.74 12.56 1.98
C ILE A 184 11.26 12.53 1.79
N GLU A 185 11.78 13.00 0.65
CA GLU A 185 13.23 13.07 0.37
C GLU A 185 13.98 13.95 1.38
N GLU A 186 13.36 15.03 1.87
CA GLU A 186 13.95 15.90 2.89
C GLU A 186 13.91 15.30 4.30
N HIS A 187 12.87 14.52 4.64
CA HIS A 187 12.58 14.10 6.01
C HIS A 187 12.97 12.64 6.33
N VAL A 188 13.11 11.80 5.31
CA VAL A 188 13.38 10.36 5.45
C VAL A 188 14.70 10.02 4.76
N GLU A 189 15.67 9.49 5.51
CA GLU A 189 17.03 9.22 5.01
C GLU A 189 17.07 8.16 3.89
N ASP A 190 16.28 7.09 4.02
CA ASP A 190 16.14 6.04 3.01
C ASP A 190 14.67 5.75 2.70
N PRO A 191 14.00 6.60 1.88
CA PRO A 191 12.58 6.45 1.54
C PRO A 191 12.24 5.08 0.95
N LYS A 192 13.17 4.51 0.18
CA LYS A 192 12.98 3.24 -0.52
C LYS A 192 12.79 2.08 0.46
N SER A 193 13.53 2.08 1.58
CA SER A 193 13.37 1.08 2.64
C SER A 193 12.02 1.15 3.36
N TYR A 194 11.32 2.27 3.24
CA TYR A 194 9.95 2.47 3.72
C TYR A 194 8.91 2.36 2.60
N GLY A 195 9.28 1.84 1.43
CA GLY A 195 8.35 1.61 0.32
C GLY A 195 7.98 2.85 -0.47
N ILE A 196 8.70 3.97 -0.30
CA ILE A 196 8.52 5.19 -1.09
C ILE A 196 9.63 5.28 -2.13
N TYR A 197 9.26 5.08 -3.39
CA TYR A 197 10.19 5.13 -4.52
C TYR A 197 10.07 6.49 -5.20
N ILE A 198 11.17 7.26 -5.23
CA ILE A 198 11.17 8.60 -5.83
C ILE A 198 11.92 8.52 -7.16
N VAL A 199 11.20 8.79 -8.25
CA VAL A 199 11.77 8.88 -9.61
C VAL A 199 12.30 10.30 -9.83
N ASP A 200 13.52 10.39 -10.34
CA ASP A 200 14.11 11.65 -10.76
C ASP A 200 13.51 12.09 -12.10
N ARG A 201 12.69 13.13 -12.04
CA ARG A 201 12.12 13.81 -13.21
C ARG A 201 12.62 15.24 -13.34
N ARG A 202 13.48 15.70 -12.43
CA ARG A 202 13.96 17.08 -12.35
C ARG A 202 15.33 17.24 -13.00
N PHE A 203 16.21 16.26 -12.84
CA PHE A 203 17.61 16.34 -13.26
C PHE A 203 17.99 15.31 -14.34
N GLN A 204 17.00 14.59 -14.88
CA GLN A 204 17.18 13.53 -15.88
C GLN A 204 16.25 13.70 -17.09
N SER A 205 16.59 13.03 -18.19
CA SER A 205 15.76 13.01 -19.38
C SER A 205 14.49 12.18 -19.17
N CYS A 206 13.47 12.37 -20.01
CA CYS A 206 12.23 11.59 -19.96
C CYS A 206 12.51 10.07 -20.09
N GLU A 207 13.44 9.69 -20.97
CA GLU A 207 13.79 8.28 -21.18
C GLU A 207 14.47 7.69 -19.94
N ASP A 208 15.41 8.42 -19.34
CA ASP A 208 16.08 7.98 -18.11
C ASP A 208 15.09 7.81 -16.96
N SER A 209 14.13 8.75 -16.81
CA SER A 209 13.05 8.62 -15.82
C SER A 209 12.16 7.39 -16.07
N VAL A 210 11.87 7.06 -17.34
CA VAL A 210 11.10 5.86 -17.71
C VAL A 210 11.89 4.59 -17.36
N GLN A 211 13.19 4.56 -17.63
CA GLN A 211 14.06 3.44 -17.29
C GLN A 211 14.18 3.25 -15.77
N GLN A 212 14.32 4.36 -15.02
CA GLN A 212 14.35 4.32 -13.55
C GLN A 212 13.03 3.81 -12.97
N LEU A 213 11.88 4.33 -13.44
CA LEU A 213 10.56 3.83 -13.05
C LEU A 213 10.45 2.32 -13.33
N THR A 214 10.85 1.90 -14.53
CA THR A 214 10.83 0.48 -14.92
C THR A 214 11.69 -0.37 -13.99
N LYS A 215 12.87 0.12 -13.61
CA LYS A 215 13.77 -0.57 -12.66
C LYS A 215 13.08 -0.79 -11.31
N TYR A 216 12.43 0.23 -10.75
CA TYR A 216 11.69 0.10 -9.49
C TYR A 216 10.54 -0.93 -9.59
N LEU A 217 9.79 -0.90 -10.69
CA LEU A 217 8.70 -1.87 -10.90
C LEU A 217 9.20 -3.31 -11.05
N VAL A 218 10.30 -3.52 -11.78
CA VAL A 218 10.92 -4.84 -11.94
C VAL A 218 11.47 -5.35 -10.62
N GLU A 219 12.15 -4.50 -9.85
CA GLU A 219 12.64 -4.83 -8.52
C GLU A 219 11.50 -5.22 -7.58
N PHE A 220 10.41 -4.44 -7.54
CA PHE A 220 9.25 -4.77 -6.72
C PHE A 220 8.62 -6.13 -7.08
N CYS A 221 8.63 -6.49 -8.36
CA CYS A 221 8.15 -7.80 -8.81
C CYS A 221 9.03 -8.97 -8.33
N GLN A 222 10.29 -8.72 -7.93
CA GLN A 222 11.20 -9.75 -7.44
C GLN A 222 10.98 -10.05 -5.94
N TYR A 223 10.25 -9.20 -5.21
CA TYR A 223 9.97 -9.46 -3.81
C TYR A 223 9.10 -10.71 -3.60
N SER A 224 9.44 -11.45 -2.57
CA SER A 224 8.60 -12.51 -2.02
C SER A 224 7.37 -11.94 -1.32
N ARG A 225 6.40 -12.82 -1.01
CA ARG A 225 5.23 -12.41 -0.21
C ARG A 225 5.63 -11.84 1.15
N ARG A 226 6.60 -12.46 1.83
CA ARG A 226 7.10 -12.01 3.14
C ARG A 226 7.71 -10.61 3.04
N GLN A 227 8.61 -10.40 2.08
CA GLN A 227 9.22 -9.09 1.82
C GLN A 227 8.18 -8.00 1.54
N ARG A 228 7.14 -8.30 0.75
CA ARG A 228 6.05 -7.33 0.53
C ARG A 228 5.27 -7.00 1.81
N ILE A 229 5.03 -7.97 2.70
CA ILE A 229 4.36 -7.72 3.98
C ILE A 229 5.23 -6.82 4.87
N VAL A 230 6.52 -7.13 4.98
CA VAL A 230 7.48 -6.31 5.74
C VAL A 230 7.52 -4.88 5.19
N LEU A 231 7.65 -4.72 3.86
CA LEU A 231 7.66 -3.40 3.23
C LEU A 231 6.38 -2.61 3.50
N ARG A 232 5.21 -3.26 3.49
CA ARG A 232 3.92 -2.63 3.83
C ARG A 232 3.88 -2.16 5.27
N ASN A 233 4.33 -2.98 6.22
CA ASN A 233 4.42 -2.60 7.62
C ASN A 233 5.33 -1.39 7.81
N ARG A 234 6.50 -1.39 7.16
CA ARG A 234 7.41 -0.24 7.17
C ARG A 234 6.78 1.01 6.57
N THR A 235 6.07 0.86 5.44
CA THR A 235 5.37 1.99 4.79
C THR A 235 4.35 2.64 5.73
N GLU A 236 3.58 1.83 6.47
CA GLU A 236 2.56 2.33 7.39
C GLU A 236 3.15 3.13 8.56
N ARG A 237 4.37 2.83 9.00
CA ARG A 237 5.08 3.62 10.04
C ARG A 237 5.30 5.08 9.64
N LEU A 238 5.37 5.38 8.33
CA LEU A 238 5.48 6.77 7.85
C LEU A 238 4.16 7.56 7.96
N SER A 239 3.04 6.91 8.28
CA SER A 239 1.75 7.58 8.42
C SER A 239 1.76 8.65 9.52
N GLU A 240 2.48 8.41 10.62
CA GLU A 240 2.61 9.36 11.72
C GLU A 240 3.26 10.67 11.26
N LEU A 241 4.30 10.60 10.43
CA LEU A 241 4.98 11.77 9.86
C LEU A 241 4.01 12.67 9.06
N LEU A 242 2.98 12.07 8.46
CA LEU A 242 1.99 12.74 7.61
C LEU A 242 0.77 13.26 8.40
N ASP A 243 0.68 12.98 9.70
CA ASP A 243 -0.45 13.40 10.54
C ASP A 243 -0.39 14.91 10.83
N TRP A 244 -1.56 15.55 10.92
CA TRP A 244 -1.68 16.98 11.25
C TRP A 244 -1.09 17.35 12.61
N LYS A 245 -1.02 16.41 13.56
CA LYS A 245 -0.29 16.60 14.83
C LYS A 245 1.15 17.03 14.59
N ASN A 246 1.80 16.46 13.57
CA ASN A 246 3.16 16.82 13.18
C ASN A 246 3.19 17.99 12.20
N LEU A 247 2.38 17.94 11.13
CA LEU A 247 2.42 18.97 10.08
C LEU A 247 1.90 20.35 10.52
N SER A 248 1.07 20.42 11.57
CA SER A 248 0.53 21.70 12.06
C SER A 248 1.59 22.64 12.63
N CYS A 249 2.78 22.14 13.01
CA CYS A 249 3.87 22.98 13.50
C CYS A 249 4.31 24.02 12.45
N TYR A 250 4.25 23.70 11.16
CA TYR A 250 4.56 24.63 10.07
C TYR A 250 3.57 25.80 10.02
N TYR A 251 2.29 25.55 10.30
CA TYR A 251 1.28 26.60 10.42
C TYR A 251 1.48 27.48 11.65
N GLN A 252 1.92 26.89 12.77
CA GLN A 252 2.25 27.67 13.97
C GLN A 252 3.45 28.58 13.71
N ARG A 253 4.53 28.03 13.12
CA ARG A 253 5.72 28.78 12.73
C ARG A 253 5.41 29.91 11.76
N ALA A 254 4.59 29.67 10.74
CA ALA A 254 4.18 30.71 9.78
C ALA A 254 3.45 31.88 10.47
N ARG A 255 2.53 31.58 11.41
CA ARG A 255 1.81 32.59 12.20
C ARG A 255 2.74 33.37 13.12
N LEU A 256 3.65 32.70 13.82
CA LEU A 256 4.66 33.35 14.67
C LEU A 256 5.61 34.24 13.85
N MET A 257 6.02 33.81 12.66
CA MET A 257 6.84 34.62 11.76
C MET A 257 6.09 35.87 11.28
N ALA A 258 4.80 35.75 10.96
CA ALA A 258 3.96 36.89 10.58
C ALA A 258 3.82 37.88 11.74
N LEU A 259 3.53 37.40 12.96
CA LEU A 259 3.44 38.24 14.17
C LEU A 259 4.76 38.94 14.48
N LYS A 260 5.90 38.23 14.39
CA LYS A 260 7.23 38.80 14.63
C LYS A 260 7.57 39.93 13.65
N ARG A 261 7.10 39.85 12.40
CA ARG A 261 7.28 40.90 11.40
C ARG A 261 6.32 42.08 11.60
N PHE A 262 5.10 41.81 12.05
CA PHE A 262 4.07 42.83 12.26
C PHE A 262 4.28 43.63 13.56
N SER A 263 4.59 42.93 14.65
CA SER A 263 4.76 43.48 16.01
C SER A 263 6.04 42.95 16.66
N PRO A 264 7.23 43.41 16.24
CA PRO A 264 8.51 42.96 16.80
C PRO A 264 8.62 43.15 18.32
N GLU A 265 7.97 44.17 18.89
CA GLU A 265 7.95 44.51 20.31
C GLU A 265 7.41 43.40 21.22
N LEU A 266 6.50 42.56 20.69
CA LEU A 266 5.97 41.40 21.40
C LEU A 266 7.02 40.30 21.62
N PHE A 267 8.13 40.36 20.87
CA PHE A 267 9.22 39.37 20.88
C PHE A 267 10.54 39.93 21.44
N THR A 268 10.55 41.18 21.95
CA THR A 268 11.75 41.84 22.51
C THR A 268 11.89 41.71 24.04
N SER A 269 10.89 41.15 24.73
CA SER A 269 10.96 40.91 26.18
C SER A 269 11.70 39.60 26.46
N ASN A 270 12.89 39.72 27.06
CA ASN A 270 13.76 38.67 27.61
C ASN A 270 13.11 37.29 27.78
N ASN A 271 13.54 36.34 26.94
CA ASN A 271 13.83 34.96 27.34
C ASN A 271 15.03 34.50 26.50
N ASN A 272 16.23 34.60 27.08
CA ASN A 272 17.48 34.09 26.51
C ASN A 272 17.56 32.54 26.52
N ASP A 273 16.42 31.84 26.46
CA ASP A 273 16.37 30.38 26.57
C ASP A 273 15.63 29.70 25.39
N ASP A 274 15.12 30.46 24.42
CA ASP A 274 14.46 29.90 23.25
C ASP A 274 15.47 29.64 22.13
N THR A 275 16.31 28.61 22.31
CA THR A 275 16.76 27.81 21.17
C THR A 275 15.51 27.20 20.56
N LEU A 276 14.86 27.93 19.65
CA LEU A 276 13.84 27.40 18.75
C LEU A 276 14.50 26.22 18.05
N SER A 277 14.18 25.02 18.55
CA SER A 277 14.88 23.81 18.19
C SER A 277 14.81 23.66 16.68
N THR A 278 15.97 23.83 16.05
CA THR A 278 16.20 23.58 14.64
C THR A 278 16.31 22.06 14.45
N HIS A 279 15.44 21.30 15.11
CA HIS A 279 15.26 19.90 14.78
C HIS A 279 14.52 19.89 13.44
N SER A 280 15.29 20.00 12.36
CA SER A 280 14.94 19.35 11.11
C SER A 280 14.46 17.95 11.49
N PHE A 281 13.23 17.61 11.13
CA PHE A 281 12.71 16.25 11.24
C PHE A 281 13.49 15.36 10.26
N HIS A 282 14.78 15.16 10.50
CA HIS A 282 15.50 14.02 9.98
C HIS A 282 15.06 12.85 10.85
N LEU A 283 14.30 11.93 10.28
CA LEU A 283 14.07 10.63 10.90
C LEU A 283 15.42 9.89 10.92
N SER A 284 16.24 10.19 11.92
CA SER A 284 17.40 9.38 12.29
C SER A 284 16.91 8.17 13.08
N ARG A 285 17.56 7.03 12.89
CA ARG A 285 17.32 5.69 13.46
C ARG A 285 16.43 5.64 14.72
N PRO A 286 15.51 4.66 14.82
CA PRO A 286 14.65 4.49 15.99
C PRO A 286 15.47 4.42 17.28
N TYR A 287 15.02 5.14 18.31
CA TYR A 287 15.68 5.27 19.62
C TYR A 287 15.89 3.90 20.28
N SER A 288 17.07 3.33 20.07
CA SER A 288 17.63 2.25 20.88
C SER A 288 18.82 2.80 21.66
N ALA A 289 18.54 3.54 22.74
CA ALA A 289 19.52 3.83 23.79
C ALA A 289 18.83 4.03 25.15
N PRO A 290 19.29 3.35 26.21
CA PRO A 290 18.64 3.38 27.51
C PRO A 290 18.87 4.71 28.22
N VAL A 291 17.91 5.09 29.07
CA VAL A 291 18.00 6.29 29.92
C VAL A 291 19.18 6.16 30.87
N SER A 292 20.15 7.07 30.79
CA SER A 292 21.22 7.17 31.79
C SER A 292 20.65 7.65 33.14
N PRO A 293 21.11 7.11 34.27
CA PRO A 293 20.40 7.21 35.55
C PRO A 293 20.54 8.59 36.18
N SER A 294 19.41 9.16 36.62
CA SER A 294 19.37 10.37 37.42
C SER A 294 19.90 10.11 38.84
N LEU A 295 20.76 11.04 39.26
CA LEU A 295 21.52 11.07 40.50
C LEU A 295 20.68 10.85 41.77
N SER A 296 21.24 10.03 42.65
CA SER A 296 20.86 9.77 44.02
C SER A 296 20.90 11.02 44.91
N GLY A 297 19.84 11.25 45.68
CA GLY A 297 19.83 12.09 46.88
C GLY A 297 19.10 11.36 48.02
N GLN A 298 19.87 10.77 48.95
CA GLN A 298 19.36 10.26 50.22
C GLN A 298 19.15 11.40 51.22
N SER A 299 18.10 11.32 52.07
CA SER A 299 18.11 11.73 53.49
C SER A 299 16.86 11.21 54.25
N THR A 300 17.11 10.24 55.12
CA THR A 300 16.38 9.55 56.24
C THR A 300 15.51 10.38 57.22
N PRO A 301 14.82 9.81 58.27
CA PRO A 301 14.17 8.48 58.44
C PRO A 301 12.78 8.47 59.19
N LEU A 302 12.12 7.30 59.17
CA LEU A 302 11.10 6.66 60.05
C LEU A 302 10.11 7.46 60.95
N ARG A 303 8.83 7.02 60.94
CA ARG A 303 8.12 6.51 62.15
C ARG A 303 6.95 5.57 61.80
N SER A 304 6.76 4.57 62.66
CA SER A 304 5.88 3.39 62.61
C SER A 304 4.41 3.63 63.00
N ALA A 305 3.47 2.87 62.41
CA ALA A 305 2.49 1.98 63.08
C ALA A 305 1.15 1.82 62.32
N GLY A 306 0.63 0.59 62.23
CA GLY A 306 -0.81 0.32 62.31
C GLY A 306 -1.56 -0.19 61.07
N ALA A 307 -1.71 -1.53 60.98
CA ALA A 307 -2.88 -2.32 60.56
C ALA A 307 -3.98 -1.70 59.65
N ASN A 308 -4.26 -2.29 58.48
CA ASN A 308 -5.43 -3.17 58.24
C ASN A 308 -5.69 -3.49 56.74
N SER A 309 -5.99 -4.77 56.51
CA SER A 309 -6.97 -5.38 55.58
C SER A 309 -7.00 -5.10 54.07
N SER A 310 -6.81 -6.19 53.32
CA SER A 310 -7.59 -6.66 52.15
C SER A 310 -7.77 -5.75 50.93
N ASN A 311 -7.19 -6.16 49.78
CA ASN A 311 -7.97 -6.53 48.58
C ASN A 311 -7.10 -6.96 47.38
N ARG A 312 -7.60 -8.02 46.72
CA ARG A 312 -7.54 -8.33 45.27
C ARG A 312 -6.19 -8.35 44.56
N SER A 313 -5.73 -9.57 44.32
CA SER A 313 -4.83 -9.96 43.24
C SER A 313 -5.54 -9.89 41.88
N SER A 314 -5.02 -9.07 40.97
CA SER A 314 -5.27 -9.11 39.53
C SER A 314 -3.95 -9.51 38.84
N PRO A 315 -3.90 -10.52 37.96
CA PRO A 315 -2.67 -10.91 37.29
C PRO A 315 -2.42 -9.96 36.10
N THR A 316 -1.33 -9.21 36.14
CA THR A 316 -0.81 -8.49 34.98
C THR A 316 -0.15 -9.50 34.04
N SER A 317 -0.76 -9.71 32.88
CA SER A 317 -0.15 -10.41 31.75
C SER A 317 1.03 -9.57 31.24
N HIS A 318 2.25 -10.08 31.43
CA HIS A 318 3.40 -9.71 30.60
C HIS A 318 3.11 -10.19 29.18
N LEU A 319 2.67 -9.27 28.32
CA LEU A 319 2.85 -9.40 26.89
C LEU A 319 4.23 -8.82 26.65
N ASP A 320 5.20 -9.68 26.35
CA ASP A 320 6.45 -9.25 25.74
C ASP A 320 6.07 -8.58 24.42
N ASP A 321 6.37 -7.29 24.30
CA ASP A 321 6.31 -6.59 23.02
C ASP A 321 7.32 -7.28 22.09
N ASP A 322 6.81 -7.93 21.03
CA ASP A 322 7.62 -8.38 19.90
C ASP A 322 8.22 -7.15 19.20
N GLU A 323 9.26 -6.54 19.76
CA GLU A 323 10.06 -5.51 19.10
C GLU A 323 10.76 -6.16 17.89
N VAL A 324 10.15 -6.01 16.72
CA VAL A 324 10.71 -6.46 15.44
C VAL A 324 11.90 -5.57 15.10
N ASP A 325 13.09 -6.15 15.12
CA ASP A 325 14.37 -5.47 14.83
C ASP A 325 14.40 -4.89 13.39
N ASP A 326 14.60 -3.57 13.29
CA ASP A 326 14.64 -2.81 12.03
C ASP A 326 15.75 -3.32 11.10
N ASP A 327 16.90 -3.71 11.66
CA ASP A 327 18.04 -4.21 10.90
C ASP A 327 17.71 -5.57 10.25
N THR A 328 17.00 -6.43 10.98
CA THR A 328 16.50 -7.70 10.46
C THR A 328 15.51 -7.48 9.30
N GLU A 329 14.58 -6.53 9.41
CA GLU A 329 13.64 -6.20 8.32
C GLU A 329 14.34 -5.66 7.07
N ARG A 330 15.34 -4.78 7.24
CA ARG A 330 16.14 -4.25 6.12
C ARG A 330 16.91 -5.35 5.41
N LEU A 331 17.50 -6.28 6.17
CA LEU A 331 18.22 -7.43 5.63
C LEU A 331 17.26 -8.36 4.87
N GLU A 332 16.04 -8.58 5.38
CA GLU A 332 15.01 -9.33 4.67
C GLU A 332 14.64 -8.70 3.34
N LEU A 333 14.63 -7.36 3.23
CA LEU A 333 14.38 -6.65 1.98
C LEU A 333 15.58 -6.64 1.01
N GLY A 334 16.71 -7.23 1.39
CA GLY A 334 17.94 -7.18 0.60
C GLY A 334 18.59 -5.78 0.58
N LEU A 335 18.21 -4.91 1.53
CA LEU A 335 18.72 -3.57 1.71
C LEU A 335 19.85 -3.60 2.75
N GLY A 336 20.95 -4.28 2.42
CA GLY A 336 22.13 -4.33 3.27
C GLY A 336 22.76 -2.94 3.44
N ALA A 337 23.31 -2.64 4.62
CA ALA A 337 24.05 -1.42 4.86
C ALA A 337 25.23 -1.32 3.87
N VAL A 338 25.34 -0.18 3.18
CA VAL A 338 26.58 0.19 2.50
C VAL A 338 27.59 0.45 3.60
N GLU A 339 28.58 -0.44 3.76
CA GLU A 339 29.76 -0.13 4.56
C GLU A 339 30.50 1.02 3.87
N ILE A 340 30.46 2.21 4.48
CA ILE A 340 31.35 3.31 4.13
C ILE A 340 32.73 2.93 4.66
N ASN A 341 33.45 2.12 3.90
CA ASN A 341 34.86 1.84 4.10
C ASN A 341 35.59 2.12 2.79
N ASP A 342 35.70 3.40 2.44
CA ASP A 342 36.78 3.87 1.57
C ASP A 342 37.63 4.88 2.35
N PRO A 343 38.94 4.64 2.52
CA PRO A 343 39.83 5.59 3.16
C PRO A 343 40.07 6.78 2.23
N VAL A 344 39.99 7.98 2.79
CA VAL A 344 40.37 9.23 2.13
C VAL A 344 41.81 9.11 1.59
N PRO A 345 42.08 9.32 0.29
CA PRO A 345 43.43 9.48 -0.19
C PRO A 345 43.95 10.85 0.27
N GLY A 346 45.07 10.84 0.99
CA GLY A 346 45.78 12.04 1.46
C GLY A 346 46.54 12.79 0.38
#